data_AF-A0A660QD10-F1
#
_entry.id   AF-A0A660QD10-F1
#
_cell.length_a   1.000
_cell.length_b   1.000
_cell.length_c   1.000
_cell.angle_alpha   90.00
_cell.angle_beta   90.00
_cell.angle_gamma   90.00
#
_symmetry.space_group_name_H-M   'P 1'
#
loop_
_entity.id
_entity.type
_entity.pdbx_description
1 polymer ?
#
loop_
_entity_poly.entity_id
_entity_poly.type
_entity_poly.pdbx_seq_one_letter_code
_entity_poly.pdbx_strand_id
1 'polypeptide(L)'
;MSKYVDATLKGLRDEDKSDLEIIRNNAFLLYYSGMLYDWDGELNDAFIAYRNAATAYQQTAAMLGTEIPPSLGRDLTRVGARLGFRGELTELRKMNPDIFAAVDGDGLPVTREDYEKMAGWQQGNGEVVILLEAGFVPQKTQIRFDFPIFEGEAYDDPNYWSWQIWAGMGNTQALVKGRKIEYWVSVAAPELQDGQQGLVTGFRINAGVGGGHAVTHRVENLSRQARITFEAEKPSIFFKTILRGLTKYLASRGAGEAGGDWAKLAANIFGAVTESADTRSWLTLPEHVNLARLSLPPGVYDLQVELLGHDGRVLQTETIAAVEVKPGDWTFVSRRVF
;
A
#
# COMPACT_ATOMS: atom_id res chain seq x y z
N MET A 1 0.48 35.44 10.18
CA MET A 1 0.52 34.01 10.51
C MET A 1 0.04 33.10 9.37
N SER A 2 -1.15 33.32 8.77
CA SER A 2 -1.67 32.45 7.68
C SER A 2 -0.71 32.27 6.49
N LYS A 3 -0.09 33.35 5.96
CA LYS A 3 0.82 33.25 4.80
C LYS A 3 2.05 32.36 5.03
N TYR A 4 2.59 32.33 6.25
CA TYR A 4 3.75 31.49 6.60
C TYR A 4 3.31 30.03 6.82
N VAL A 5 2.16 29.83 7.45
CA VAL A 5 1.52 28.52 7.58
C VAL A 5 1.21 27.91 6.21
N ASP A 6 0.64 28.69 5.30
CA ASP A 6 0.29 28.24 3.95
C ASP A 6 1.54 27.91 3.11
N ALA A 7 2.63 28.66 3.28
CA ALA A 7 3.89 28.40 2.60
C ALA A 7 4.60 27.13 3.12
N THR A 8 4.65 26.93 4.45
CA THR A 8 5.21 25.72 5.06
C THR A 8 4.37 24.48 4.74
N LEU A 9 3.03 24.61 4.75
CA LEU A 9 2.12 23.56 4.31
C LEU A 9 2.28 23.24 2.83
N LYS A 10 2.56 24.24 1.99
CA LYS A 10 2.76 24.02 0.55
C LYS A 10 4.04 23.26 0.28
N GLY A 11 5.15 23.62 0.94
CA GLY A 11 6.43 22.91 0.81
C GLY A 11 6.35 21.43 1.21
N LEU A 12 5.71 21.11 2.34
CA LEU A 12 5.49 19.73 2.78
C LEU A 12 4.57 18.95 1.82
N ARG A 13 3.61 19.61 1.18
CA ARG A 13 2.63 18.94 0.30
C ARG A 13 3.17 18.60 -1.09
N ASP A 14 4.28 19.17 -1.53
CA ASP A 14 4.71 19.03 -2.93
C ASP A 14 5.59 17.78 -3.15
N GLU A 15 6.48 17.42 -2.20
CA GLU A 15 7.24 16.15 -2.25
C GLU A 15 6.34 14.93 -1.95
N ASP A 16 5.50 15.01 -0.91
CA ASP A 16 4.59 13.92 -0.52
C ASP A 16 3.54 13.59 -1.60
N LYS A 17 3.20 14.56 -2.47
CA LYS A 17 2.26 14.34 -3.57
C LYS A 17 2.83 13.52 -4.72
N SER A 18 4.12 13.63 -5.04
CA SER A 18 4.67 12.92 -6.20
C SER A 18 4.59 11.42 -6.01
N ASP A 19 4.94 10.94 -4.82
CA ASP A 19 4.90 9.52 -4.48
C ASP A 19 3.45 9.01 -4.40
N LEU A 20 2.55 9.82 -3.85
CA LEU A 20 1.11 9.50 -3.80
C LEU A 20 0.47 9.44 -5.19
N GLU A 21 0.83 10.33 -6.11
CA GLU A 21 0.32 10.31 -7.49
C GLU A 21 0.78 9.05 -8.22
N ILE A 22 2.03 8.64 -8.01
CA ILE A 22 2.60 7.42 -8.58
C ILE A 22 1.88 6.17 -8.02
N ILE A 23 1.63 6.13 -6.71
CA ILE A 23 1.01 4.99 -6.01
C ILE A 23 -0.49 4.83 -6.32
N ARG A 24 -1.19 5.91 -6.69
CA ARG A 24 -2.61 5.86 -7.06
C ARG A 24 -2.88 5.00 -8.29
N ASN A 25 -1.89 4.84 -9.15
CA ASN A 25 -2.01 4.00 -10.33
C ASN A 25 -1.65 2.54 -9.98
N ASN A 26 -2.62 1.79 -9.45
CA ASN A 26 -2.39 0.44 -8.95
C ASN A 26 -2.04 -0.53 -10.10
N ALA A 27 -0.78 -0.99 -10.12
CA ALA A 27 -0.24 -1.85 -11.17
C ALA A 27 -0.93 -3.21 -11.25
N PHE A 28 -1.26 -3.81 -10.11
CA PHE A 28 -1.96 -5.09 -10.04
C PHE A 28 -3.38 -5.00 -10.60
N LEU A 29 -4.16 -3.98 -10.22
CA LEU A 29 -5.53 -3.80 -10.72
C LEU A 29 -5.55 -3.52 -12.22
N LEU A 30 -4.57 -2.77 -12.75
CA LEU A 30 -4.41 -2.61 -14.20
C LEU A 30 -4.07 -3.94 -14.88
N TYR A 31 -3.18 -4.75 -14.28
CA TYR A 31 -2.87 -6.05 -14.86
C TYR A 31 -4.07 -7.00 -14.83
N TYR A 32 -4.77 -7.06 -13.69
CA TYR A 32 -5.94 -7.90 -13.51
C TYR A 32 -7.09 -7.48 -14.43
N SER A 33 -7.37 -6.19 -14.56
CA SER A 33 -8.35 -5.70 -15.53
C SER A 33 -7.96 -6.04 -16.97
N GLY A 34 -6.67 -5.94 -17.34
CA GLY A 34 -6.18 -6.39 -18.63
C GLY A 34 -6.41 -7.88 -18.88
N MET A 35 -6.27 -8.72 -17.85
CA MET A 35 -6.59 -10.15 -17.91
C MET A 35 -8.08 -10.40 -18.16
N LEU A 36 -8.96 -9.61 -17.53
CA LEU A 36 -10.40 -9.70 -17.74
C LEU A 36 -10.82 -9.25 -19.13
N TYR A 37 -10.28 -8.14 -19.64
CA TYR A 37 -10.56 -7.67 -21.00
C TYR A 37 -10.07 -8.67 -22.05
N ASP A 38 -8.89 -9.24 -21.85
CA ASP A 38 -8.33 -10.23 -22.77
C ASP A 38 -9.12 -11.54 -22.75
N TRP A 39 -9.63 -11.93 -21.58
CA TRP A 39 -10.54 -13.06 -21.44
C TRP A 39 -11.87 -12.82 -22.17
N ASP A 40 -12.42 -11.60 -22.11
CA ASP A 40 -13.64 -11.23 -22.83
C ASP A 40 -13.42 -10.99 -24.35
N GLY A 41 -12.16 -10.97 -24.80
CA GLY A 41 -11.78 -10.75 -26.19
C GLY A 41 -11.65 -9.27 -26.59
N GLU A 42 -11.74 -8.34 -25.63
CA GLU A 42 -11.52 -6.91 -25.80
C GLU A 42 -10.02 -6.58 -25.88
N LEU A 43 -9.38 -7.03 -26.96
CA LEU A 43 -7.92 -7.00 -27.10
C LEU A 43 -7.33 -5.58 -27.02
N ASN A 44 -8.02 -4.55 -27.53
CA ASN A 44 -7.52 -3.18 -27.45
C ASN A 44 -7.49 -2.67 -25.99
N ASP A 45 -8.56 -2.89 -25.24
CA ASP A 45 -8.64 -2.49 -23.82
C ASP A 45 -7.68 -3.30 -22.96
N ALA A 46 -7.55 -4.60 -23.24
CA ALA A 46 -6.52 -5.44 -22.65
C ALA A 46 -5.11 -4.89 -22.89
N PHE A 47 -4.79 -4.49 -24.13
CA PHE A 47 -3.49 -3.93 -24.46
C PHE A 47 -3.23 -2.63 -23.71
N ILE A 48 -4.22 -1.73 -23.64
CA ILE A 48 -4.11 -0.47 -22.89
C ILE A 48 -3.86 -0.74 -21.40
N ALA A 49 -4.63 -1.66 -20.81
CA ALA A 49 -4.51 -2.03 -19.41
C ALA A 49 -3.14 -2.66 -19.11
N TYR A 50 -2.68 -3.61 -19.92
CA TYR A 50 -1.36 -4.23 -19.80
C TYR A 50 -0.22 -3.24 -19.98
N ARG A 51 -0.34 -2.30 -20.92
CA ARG A 51 0.65 -1.24 -21.12
C ARG A 51 0.75 -0.34 -19.88
N ASN A 52 -0.40 0.08 -19.35
CA ASN A 52 -0.45 0.91 -18.15
C ASN A 52 0.08 0.15 -16.93
N ALA A 53 -0.22 -1.15 -16.81
CA ALA A 53 0.30 -2.01 -15.76
C ALA A 53 1.83 -2.14 -15.85
N ALA A 54 2.38 -2.33 -17.05
CA ALA A 54 3.81 -2.39 -17.28
C ALA A 54 4.52 -1.12 -16.79
N THR A 55 4.00 0.05 -17.14
CA THR A 55 4.54 1.32 -16.66
C THR A 55 4.38 1.49 -15.15
N ALA A 56 3.23 1.13 -14.59
CA ALA A 56 3.01 1.22 -13.15
C ALA A 56 3.96 0.30 -12.37
N TYR A 57 4.14 -0.96 -12.79
CA TYR A 57 5.08 -1.88 -12.16
C TYR A 57 6.53 -1.40 -12.26
N GLN A 58 6.95 -0.93 -13.44
CA GLN A 58 8.30 -0.37 -13.65
C GLN A 58 8.60 0.80 -12.69
N GLN A 59 7.60 1.60 -12.34
CA GLN A 59 7.75 2.75 -11.46
C GLN A 59 7.62 2.40 -9.97
N THR A 60 6.77 1.43 -9.62
CA THR A 60 6.32 1.24 -8.23
C THR A 60 6.82 -0.03 -7.56
N ALA A 61 7.25 -1.05 -8.32
CA ALA A 61 7.52 -2.38 -7.77
C ALA A 61 8.57 -2.36 -6.64
N ALA A 62 9.69 -1.66 -6.86
CA ALA A 62 10.76 -1.54 -5.86
C ALA A 62 10.30 -0.79 -4.59
N MET A 63 9.52 0.28 -4.76
CA MET A 63 9.02 1.10 -3.66
C MET A 63 7.98 0.36 -2.81
N LEU A 64 7.07 -0.38 -3.47
CA LEU A 64 6.01 -1.14 -2.83
C LEU A 64 6.47 -2.53 -2.35
N GLY A 65 7.67 -2.97 -2.72
CA GLY A 65 8.16 -4.31 -2.40
C GLY A 65 7.27 -5.40 -3.00
N THR A 66 6.80 -5.16 -4.23
CA THR A 66 6.03 -6.10 -5.05
C THR A 66 6.91 -6.68 -6.15
N GLU A 67 6.54 -7.85 -6.62
CA GLU A 67 7.17 -8.52 -7.74
C GLU A 67 6.40 -8.25 -9.03
N ILE A 68 7.13 -8.11 -10.12
CA ILE A 68 6.56 -7.98 -11.45
C ILE A 68 6.11 -9.38 -11.90
N PRO A 69 4.83 -9.60 -12.24
CA PRO A 69 4.38 -10.87 -12.77
C PRO A 69 5.17 -11.25 -14.03
N PRO A 70 5.85 -12.41 -14.10
CA PRO A 70 6.59 -12.82 -15.31
C PRO A 70 5.69 -12.95 -16.54
N SER A 71 4.40 -13.20 -16.32
CA SER A 71 3.40 -13.32 -17.39
C SER A 71 3.00 -11.99 -18.00
N LEU A 72 3.24 -10.83 -17.35
CA LEU A 72 2.80 -9.53 -17.86
C LEU A 72 3.47 -9.17 -19.20
N GLY A 73 4.80 -9.31 -19.30
CA GLY A 73 5.52 -9.06 -20.56
C GLY A 73 5.08 -10.00 -21.70
N ARG A 74 4.74 -11.25 -21.35
CA ARG A 74 4.19 -12.25 -22.27
C ARG A 74 2.80 -11.86 -22.77
N ASP A 75 1.88 -11.48 -21.89
CA ASP A 75 0.53 -11.07 -22.28
C ASP A 75 0.52 -9.79 -23.11
N LEU A 76 1.29 -8.79 -22.69
CA LEU A 76 1.43 -7.54 -23.43
C LEU A 76 1.97 -7.79 -24.83
N THR A 77 3.00 -8.65 -24.97
CA THR A 77 3.53 -9.05 -26.28
C THR A 77 2.50 -9.81 -27.10
N ARG A 78 1.78 -10.76 -26.50
CA ARG A 78 0.75 -11.57 -27.17
C ARG A 78 -0.35 -10.70 -27.76
N VAL A 79 -0.96 -9.84 -26.94
CA VAL A 79 -2.06 -8.99 -27.36
C VAL A 79 -1.57 -7.95 -28.38
N GLY A 80 -0.44 -7.30 -28.11
CA GLY A 80 0.12 -6.31 -29.05
C GLY A 80 0.48 -6.91 -30.40
N ALA A 81 0.98 -8.16 -30.45
CA ALA A 81 1.28 -8.85 -31.70
C ALA A 81 0.00 -9.17 -32.51
N ARG A 82 -1.09 -9.58 -31.84
CA ARG A 82 -2.39 -9.84 -32.47
C ARG A 82 -3.02 -8.58 -33.07
N LEU A 83 -2.81 -7.43 -32.43
CA LEU A 83 -3.27 -6.12 -32.90
C LEU A 83 -2.34 -5.49 -33.96
N GLY A 84 -1.15 -6.05 -34.18
CA GLY A 84 -0.17 -5.50 -35.10
C GLY A 84 0.68 -4.35 -34.53
N PHE A 85 0.66 -4.11 -33.22
CA PHE A 85 1.37 -3.03 -32.52
C PHE A 85 2.88 -3.30 -32.31
N ARG A 86 3.56 -3.84 -33.33
CA ARG A 86 4.99 -4.22 -33.24
C ARG A 86 5.92 -3.05 -32.92
N GLY A 87 5.62 -1.86 -33.46
CA GLY A 87 6.39 -0.64 -33.19
C GLY A 87 6.24 -0.19 -31.73
N GLU A 88 5.01 -0.15 -31.23
CA GLU A 88 4.74 0.22 -29.84
C GLU A 88 5.35 -0.76 -28.84
N LEU A 89 5.27 -2.06 -29.11
CA LEU A 89 5.94 -3.09 -28.30
C LEU A 89 7.46 -2.90 -28.24
N THR A 90 8.08 -2.37 -29.30
CA THR A 90 9.52 -2.09 -29.31
C THR A 90 9.85 -0.93 -28.36
N GLU A 91 9.04 0.12 -28.36
CA GLU A 91 9.22 1.25 -27.45
C GLU A 91 8.90 0.87 -26.01
N LEU A 92 7.85 0.09 -25.77
CA LEU A 92 7.49 -0.39 -24.43
C LEU A 92 8.58 -1.24 -23.79
N ARG A 93 9.30 -2.07 -24.57
CA ARG A 93 10.45 -2.82 -24.07
C ARG A 93 11.60 -1.93 -23.62
N LYS A 94 11.85 -0.83 -24.33
CA LYS A 94 12.88 0.14 -23.95
C LYS A 94 12.50 0.92 -22.69
N MET A 95 11.23 1.33 -22.60
CA MET A 95 10.72 2.13 -21.49
C MET A 95 10.53 1.33 -20.20
N ASN A 96 10.23 0.03 -20.31
CA ASN A 96 9.92 -0.82 -19.17
C ASN A 96 10.80 -2.09 -19.16
N PRO A 97 12.13 -1.96 -19.03
CA PRO A 97 13.06 -3.08 -19.15
C PRO A 97 12.79 -4.20 -18.15
N ASP A 98 12.37 -3.89 -16.93
CA ASP A 98 12.15 -4.88 -15.88
C ASP A 98 10.95 -5.78 -16.17
N ILE A 99 9.97 -5.28 -16.93
CA ILE A 99 8.81 -6.05 -17.40
C ILE A 99 9.20 -7.16 -18.38
N PHE A 100 10.29 -6.95 -19.12
CA PHE A 100 10.78 -7.88 -20.12
C PHE A 100 12.08 -8.59 -19.70
N ALA A 101 12.49 -8.45 -18.44
CA ALA A 101 13.74 -9.00 -17.90
C ALA A 101 13.66 -10.48 -17.48
N ALA A 102 12.57 -11.20 -17.82
CA ALA A 102 12.47 -12.62 -17.51
C ALA A 102 13.68 -13.39 -18.07
N VAL A 103 14.12 -14.39 -17.31
CA VAL A 103 15.18 -15.32 -17.70
C VAL A 103 14.58 -16.71 -17.95
N ASP A 104 15.17 -17.46 -18.86
CA ASP A 104 14.80 -18.85 -19.12
C ASP A 104 15.32 -19.80 -18.02
N GLY A 105 15.07 -21.10 -18.19
CA GLY A 105 15.49 -22.14 -17.23
C GLY A 105 17.01 -22.24 -17.03
N ASP A 106 17.80 -21.67 -17.93
CA ASP A 106 19.26 -21.63 -17.89
C ASP A 106 19.80 -20.28 -17.36
N GLY A 107 18.89 -19.36 -16.97
CA GLY A 107 19.23 -18.04 -16.46
C GLY A 107 19.62 -17.03 -17.54
N LEU A 108 19.35 -17.33 -18.82
CA LEU A 108 19.60 -16.41 -19.93
C LEU A 108 18.38 -15.48 -20.13
N PRO A 109 18.59 -14.20 -20.49
CA PRO A 109 17.48 -13.30 -20.78
C PRO A 109 16.59 -13.84 -21.90
N VAL A 110 15.28 -13.92 -21.63
CA VAL A 110 14.27 -14.32 -22.61
C VAL A 110 14.30 -13.33 -23.78
N THR A 111 14.58 -13.84 -24.99
CA THR A 111 14.71 -12.97 -26.16
C THR A 111 13.35 -12.47 -26.64
N ARG A 112 13.36 -11.49 -27.56
CA ARG A 112 12.13 -11.04 -28.23
C ARG A 112 11.36 -12.21 -28.87
N GLU A 113 12.08 -13.09 -29.57
CA GLU A 113 11.48 -14.25 -30.24
C GLU A 113 10.88 -15.22 -29.22
N ASP A 114 11.49 -15.36 -28.05
CA ASP A 114 10.98 -16.23 -27.00
C ASP A 114 9.70 -15.68 -26.38
N TYR A 115 9.60 -14.36 -26.15
CA TYR A 115 8.33 -13.74 -25.78
C TYR A 115 7.24 -13.94 -26.85
N GLU A 116 7.59 -13.88 -28.14
CA GLU A 116 6.66 -14.12 -29.24
C GLU A 116 6.21 -15.60 -29.30
N LYS A 117 7.09 -16.56 -28.95
CA LYS A 117 6.75 -17.98 -28.81
C LYS A 117 5.90 -18.27 -27.56
N MET A 118 6.26 -17.67 -26.42
CA MET A 118 5.52 -17.78 -25.15
C MET A 118 4.16 -17.08 -25.21
N ALA A 119 4.02 -16.09 -26.08
CA ALA A 119 2.76 -15.43 -26.38
C ALA A 119 1.72 -16.35 -27.06
N GLY A 120 2.09 -17.55 -27.50
CA GLY A 120 1.10 -18.56 -27.91
C GLY A 120 0.43 -19.17 -26.69
N TRP A 121 -0.89 -19.33 -26.72
CA TRP A 121 -1.54 -20.29 -25.82
C TRP A 121 -0.95 -21.67 -26.11
N GLN A 122 -0.56 -22.41 -25.06
CA GLN A 122 -0.22 -23.82 -25.24
C GLN A 122 -1.46 -24.52 -25.80
N GLN A 123 -1.35 -25.00 -27.05
CA GLN A 123 -2.51 -25.43 -27.82
C GLN A 123 -3.20 -26.59 -27.10
N GLY A 124 -4.47 -26.40 -26.73
CA GLY A 124 -5.27 -27.39 -26.01
C GLY A 124 -5.28 -27.26 -24.48
N ASN A 125 -4.42 -26.45 -23.87
CA ASN A 125 -4.44 -26.18 -22.43
C ASN A 125 -5.35 -25.00 -22.08
N GLY A 126 -5.81 -24.96 -20.83
CA GLY A 126 -6.36 -23.75 -20.18
C GLY A 126 -5.33 -23.08 -19.28
N GLU A 127 -5.62 -21.87 -18.82
CA GLU A 127 -4.81 -21.20 -17.80
C GLU A 127 -5.62 -20.90 -16.55
N VAL A 128 -5.10 -21.36 -15.40
CA VAL A 128 -5.65 -21.04 -14.09
C VAL A 128 -4.89 -19.84 -13.53
N VAL A 129 -5.62 -18.78 -13.21
CA VAL A 129 -5.12 -17.58 -12.54
C VAL A 129 -5.54 -17.64 -11.07
N ILE A 130 -4.56 -17.64 -10.18
CA ILE A 130 -4.78 -17.89 -8.76
C ILE A 130 -4.32 -16.65 -7.99
N LEU A 131 -5.26 -16.04 -7.27
CA LEU A 131 -5.02 -14.94 -6.33
C LEU A 131 -5.04 -15.48 -4.90
N LEU A 132 -3.94 -15.30 -4.18
CA LEU A 132 -3.81 -15.70 -2.79
C LEU A 132 -3.58 -14.47 -1.92
N GLU A 133 -4.56 -14.18 -1.06
CA GLU A 133 -4.55 -13.04 -0.14
C GLU A 133 -4.08 -13.48 1.23
N ALA A 134 -3.08 -12.80 1.81
CA ALA A 134 -2.54 -13.14 3.13
C ALA A 134 -2.47 -11.93 4.06
N GLY A 135 -2.57 -12.19 5.37
CA GLY A 135 -2.38 -11.20 6.42
C GLY A 135 -3.45 -10.11 6.48
N PHE A 136 -3.14 -9.03 7.19
CA PHE A 136 -4.00 -7.86 7.34
C PHE A 136 -3.21 -6.57 7.18
N VAL A 137 -3.85 -5.54 6.65
CA VAL A 137 -3.28 -4.18 6.61
C VAL A 137 -3.01 -3.64 8.02
N PRO A 138 -2.06 -2.70 8.19
CA PRO A 138 -1.76 -2.07 9.47
C PRO A 138 -2.98 -1.33 10.02
N GLN A 139 -3.09 -1.27 11.34
CA GLN A 139 -4.23 -0.66 12.01
C GLN A 139 -3.94 0.81 12.31
N LYS A 140 -4.93 1.68 12.12
CA LYS A 140 -4.84 3.05 12.62
C LYS A 140 -5.31 3.07 14.08
N THR A 141 -4.40 3.38 14.99
CA THR A 141 -4.69 3.68 16.38
C THR A 141 -4.64 5.19 16.61
N GLN A 142 -4.78 5.62 17.87
CA GLN A 142 -4.64 7.02 18.24
C GLN A 142 -3.49 7.19 19.20
N ILE A 143 -2.77 8.29 19.03
CA ILE A 143 -1.81 8.81 20.01
C ILE A 143 -2.26 10.18 20.47
N ARG A 144 -1.96 10.48 21.73
CA ARG A 144 -2.30 11.74 22.37
C ARG A 144 -1.04 12.54 22.64
N PHE A 145 -1.10 13.83 22.33
CA PHE A 145 -0.05 14.78 22.66
C PHE A 145 -0.63 15.85 23.58
N ASP A 146 0.04 16.06 24.71
CA ASP A 146 -0.29 17.10 25.67
C ASP A 146 0.90 18.06 25.77
N PHE A 147 0.69 19.34 25.49
CA PHE A 147 1.73 20.35 25.63
C PHE A 147 1.23 21.61 26.33
N PRO A 148 2.02 22.20 27.24
CA PRO A 148 1.63 23.39 27.97
C PRO A 148 1.81 24.65 27.10
N ILE A 149 0.85 25.57 27.23
CA ILE A 149 0.96 26.98 26.86
C ILE A 149 1.23 27.76 28.13
N PHE A 150 2.32 28.53 28.16
CA PHE A 150 2.71 29.34 29.31
C PHE A 150 2.17 30.77 29.19
N GLU A 151 1.95 31.42 30.33
CA GLU A 151 1.63 32.86 30.38
C GLU A 151 2.84 33.71 29.91
N GLY A 152 2.60 34.75 29.10
CA GLY A 152 3.60 35.76 28.70
C GLY A 152 4.26 35.57 27.32
N GLU A 153 5.32 36.34 27.02
CA GLU A 153 6.06 36.39 25.73
C GLU A 153 6.97 35.16 25.49
N ALA A 154 6.55 33.98 25.94
CA ALA A 154 7.35 32.75 25.82
C ALA A 154 7.50 32.20 24.38
N TYR A 155 7.03 32.94 23.38
CA TYR A 155 6.84 32.49 21.99
C TYR A 155 7.61 33.31 20.94
N ASP A 156 8.47 34.24 21.35
CA ASP A 156 9.21 35.11 20.42
C ASP A 156 10.37 34.40 19.69
N ASP A 157 10.71 33.16 20.09
CA ASP A 157 11.70 32.32 19.42
C ASP A 157 11.06 31.02 18.87
N PRO A 158 10.79 30.96 17.55
CA PRO A 158 10.23 29.79 16.88
C PRO A 158 11.09 28.51 16.99
N ASN A 159 12.41 28.64 17.10
CA ASN A 159 13.33 27.49 17.16
C ASN A 159 13.36 26.87 18.57
N TYR A 160 13.28 27.70 19.61
CA TYR A 160 13.17 27.23 21.00
C TYR A 160 11.87 26.47 21.24
N TRP A 161 10.76 26.98 20.70
CA TRP A 161 9.44 26.36 20.88
C TRP A 161 9.30 25.05 20.09
N SER A 162 9.79 24.99 18.86
CA SER A 162 9.78 23.76 18.05
C SER A 162 10.61 22.63 18.70
N TRP A 163 11.76 22.96 19.28
CA TRP A 163 12.56 21.98 20.05
C TRP A 163 11.82 21.48 21.30
N GLN A 164 11.11 22.34 22.03
CA GLN A 164 10.35 21.91 23.21
C GLN A 164 9.13 21.04 22.87
N ILE A 165 8.44 21.31 21.76
CA ILE A 165 7.38 20.41 21.28
C ILE A 165 7.97 19.06 20.89
N TRP A 166 9.07 19.06 20.14
CA TRP A 166 9.68 17.82 19.66
C TRP A 166 10.29 16.99 20.80
N ALA A 167 10.97 17.63 21.75
CA ALA A 167 11.53 16.98 22.94
C ALA A 167 10.45 16.58 23.98
N GLY A 168 9.33 17.28 24.03
CA GLY A 168 8.20 17.01 24.93
C GLY A 168 7.31 15.84 24.50
N MET A 169 7.41 15.39 23.24
CA MET A 169 6.61 14.29 22.69
C MET A 169 6.85 12.90 23.33
N GLY A 170 7.79 12.76 24.27
CA GLY A 170 8.05 11.48 24.93
C GLY A 170 8.48 11.54 26.40
N ASN A 171 8.65 12.72 26.99
CA ASN A 171 9.08 12.84 28.39
C ASN A 171 8.60 14.15 29.00
N THR A 172 7.85 14.07 30.11
CA THR A 172 7.28 15.18 30.90
C THR A 172 8.34 16.03 31.64
N GLN A 173 9.53 16.21 31.06
CA GLN A 173 10.66 16.88 31.73
C GLN A 173 10.77 18.39 31.46
N ALA A 174 9.88 18.97 30.65
CA ALA A 174 9.86 20.42 30.41
C ALA A 174 9.00 21.20 31.44
N LEU A 175 9.13 20.89 32.74
CA LEU A 175 8.66 21.79 33.80
C LEU A 175 9.73 22.85 34.02
N VAL A 176 9.69 23.93 33.24
CA VAL A 176 10.54 25.11 33.48
C VAL A 176 10.14 25.72 34.81
N LYS A 177 10.98 25.54 35.85
CA LYS A 177 10.79 26.16 37.17
C LYS A 177 10.54 27.67 37.00
N GLY A 178 9.40 28.15 37.49
CA GLY A 178 9.04 29.57 37.53
C GLY A 178 8.13 30.08 36.42
N ARG A 179 7.66 29.24 35.48
CA ARG A 179 6.66 29.65 34.47
C ARG A 179 5.27 29.12 34.81
N LYS A 180 4.27 29.99 34.74
CA LYS A 180 2.86 29.64 34.98
C LYS A 180 2.23 29.13 33.68
N ILE A 181 1.55 27.99 33.76
CA ILE A 181 0.85 27.38 32.62
C ILE A 181 -0.51 28.04 32.47
N GLU A 182 -0.76 28.68 31.32
CA GLU A 182 -2.03 29.31 30.96
C GLU A 182 -3.04 28.28 30.45
N TYR A 183 -2.59 27.29 29.66
CA TYR A 183 -3.46 26.29 29.04
C TYR A 183 -2.72 24.99 28.71
N TRP A 184 -3.39 23.84 28.77
CA TRP A 184 -2.86 22.58 28.24
C TRP A 184 -3.55 22.26 26.92
N VAL A 185 -2.79 22.28 25.83
CA VAL A 185 -3.30 21.78 24.55
C VAL A 185 -3.16 20.28 24.58
N SER A 186 -4.29 19.60 24.46
CA SER A 186 -4.37 18.16 24.34
C SER A 186 -5.06 17.84 23.02
N VAL A 187 -4.37 17.08 22.18
CA VAL A 187 -4.82 16.72 20.84
C VAL A 187 -4.60 15.24 20.59
N ALA A 188 -5.51 14.62 19.83
CA ALA A 188 -5.39 13.24 19.38
C ALA A 188 -5.10 13.19 17.88
N ALA A 189 -4.05 12.47 17.48
CA ALA A 189 -3.73 12.22 16.08
C ALA A 189 -3.72 10.70 15.80
N PRO A 190 -4.03 10.28 14.56
CA PRO A 190 -3.92 8.89 14.21
C PRO A 190 -2.44 8.46 14.19
N GLU A 191 -2.20 7.21 14.50
CA GLU A 191 -0.92 6.52 14.35
C GLU A 191 -1.16 5.21 13.61
N LEU A 192 -0.33 4.88 12.63
CA LEU A 192 -0.43 3.61 11.93
C LEU A 192 0.48 2.59 12.61
N GLN A 193 -0.11 1.61 13.29
CA GLN A 193 0.61 0.53 13.96
C GLN A 193 0.69 -0.68 13.05
N ASP A 194 1.91 -1.17 12.83
CA ASP A 194 2.10 -2.46 12.16
C ASP A 194 1.47 -3.55 13.02
N GLY A 195 0.63 -4.38 12.41
CA GLY A 195 0.21 -5.63 13.04
C GLY A 195 1.41 -6.56 13.23
N GLN A 196 1.21 -7.71 13.89
CA GLN A 196 2.19 -8.79 13.77
C GLN A 196 2.37 -9.05 12.27
N GLN A 197 3.60 -8.88 11.74
CA GLN A 197 3.90 -9.16 10.34
C GLN A 197 3.35 -10.54 10.00
N GLY A 198 2.61 -10.67 8.89
CA GLY A 198 1.99 -11.92 8.51
C GLY A 198 3.04 -13.03 8.43
N LEU A 199 2.76 -14.16 9.07
CA LEU A 199 3.69 -15.31 9.07
C LEU A 199 3.91 -15.85 7.66
N VAL A 200 2.91 -15.70 6.79
CA VAL A 200 2.91 -16.15 5.40
C VAL A 200 3.54 -15.09 4.51
N THR A 201 4.63 -15.42 3.84
CA THR A 201 5.37 -14.50 2.95
C THR A 201 5.15 -14.78 1.47
N GLY A 202 4.71 -16.00 1.13
CA GLY A 202 4.48 -16.45 -0.24
C GLY A 202 3.86 -17.84 -0.27
N PHE A 203 3.67 -18.37 -1.47
CA PHE A 203 2.98 -19.64 -1.67
C PHE A 203 3.65 -20.49 -2.75
N ARG A 204 3.46 -21.81 -2.64
CA ARG A 204 3.71 -22.77 -3.72
C ARG A 204 2.42 -23.50 -4.03
N ILE A 205 2.16 -23.69 -5.31
CA ILE A 205 0.96 -24.35 -5.80
C ILE A 205 1.38 -25.60 -6.57
N ASN A 206 0.64 -26.70 -6.36
CA ASN A 206 0.83 -27.96 -7.07
C ASN A 206 -0.53 -28.54 -7.47
N ALA A 207 -0.71 -28.79 -8.77
CA ALA A 207 -1.92 -29.39 -9.36
C ALA A 207 -1.86 -30.93 -9.48
N GLY A 208 -0.80 -31.58 -8.99
CA GLY A 208 -0.66 -33.04 -9.01
C GLY A 208 -0.31 -33.63 -10.38
N VAL A 209 0.10 -32.79 -11.35
CA VAL A 209 0.51 -33.21 -12.70
C VAL A 209 1.88 -32.66 -13.08
N GLY A 210 2.55 -33.31 -14.03
CA GLY A 210 3.84 -32.85 -14.54
C GLY A 210 3.76 -31.42 -15.08
N GLY A 211 4.62 -30.52 -14.59
CA GLY A 211 4.58 -29.09 -14.94
C GLY A 211 3.46 -28.28 -14.27
N GLY A 212 2.59 -28.90 -13.46
CA GLY A 212 1.51 -28.24 -12.74
C GLY A 212 1.93 -27.58 -11.42
N HIS A 213 3.13 -27.00 -11.36
CA HIS A 213 3.63 -26.30 -10.18
C HIS A 213 3.93 -24.84 -10.49
N ALA A 214 3.63 -23.96 -9.55
CA ALA A 214 3.94 -22.54 -9.65
C ALA A 214 4.39 -21.98 -8.31
N VAL A 215 5.39 -21.10 -8.37
CA VAL A 215 5.70 -20.16 -7.29
C VAL A 215 4.86 -18.91 -7.53
N THR A 216 4.35 -18.34 -6.45
CA THR A 216 3.55 -17.11 -6.56
C THR A 216 4.41 -15.87 -6.50
N HIS A 217 3.95 -14.81 -7.14
CA HIS A 217 4.57 -13.49 -7.11
C HIS A 217 3.74 -12.53 -6.27
N ARG A 218 4.37 -11.77 -5.37
CA ARG A 218 3.66 -10.76 -4.58
C ARG A 218 3.33 -9.55 -5.45
N VAL A 219 2.17 -9.56 -6.07
CA VAL A 219 1.77 -8.56 -7.06
C VAL A 219 1.21 -7.28 -6.46
N GLU A 220 0.78 -7.32 -5.19
CA GLU A 220 0.22 -6.19 -4.45
C GLU A 220 0.68 -6.22 -2.99
N ASN A 221 0.99 -5.06 -2.41
CA ASN A 221 1.40 -4.92 -1.02
C ASN A 221 0.66 -3.75 -0.37
N LEU A 222 -0.57 -4.03 0.08
CA LEU A 222 -1.47 -3.03 0.64
C LEU A 222 -0.92 -2.43 1.93
N SER A 223 -0.20 -3.23 2.74
CA SER A 223 0.43 -2.74 3.97
C SER A 223 1.50 -1.70 3.70
N ARG A 224 2.37 -1.97 2.72
CA ARG A 224 3.40 -1.00 2.31
C ARG A 224 2.77 0.24 1.68
N GLN A 225 1.73 0.07 0.86
CA GLN A 225 0.99 1.18 0.28
C GLN A 225 0.33 2.07 1.34
N ALA A 226 -0.33 1.46 2.32
CA ALA A 226 -0.96 2.15 3.45
C ALA A 226 0.07 2.91 4.30
N ARG A 227 1.25 2.31 4.54
CA ARG A 227 2.37 2.93 5.25
C ARG A 227 2.88 4.17 4.54
N ILE A 228 3.22 4.05 3.25
CA ILE A 228 3.72 5.18 2.47
C ILE A 228 2.68 6.30 2.42
N THR A 229 1.42 5.94 2.15
CA THR A 229 0.32 6.92 2.11
C THR A 229 0.16 7.64 3.45
N PHE A 230 0.19 6.90 4.56
CA PHE A 230 0.05 7.47 5.87
C PHE A 230 1.21 8.40 6.23
N GLU A 231 2.47 7.99 5.99
CA GLU A 231 3.63 8.83 6.31
C GLU A 231 3.64 10.12 5.47
N ALA A 232 3.22 10.07 4.21
CA ALA A 232 3.06 11.24 3.35
C ALA A 232 1.94 12.19 3.84
N GLU A 233 0.84 11.67 4.38
CA GLU A 233 -0.27 12.50 4.88
C GLU A 233 -0.06 13.00 6.32
N LYS A 234 0.74 12.28 7.11
CA LYS A 234 0.95 12.47 8.55
C LYS A 234 1.34 13.91 8.91
N PRO A 235 2.29 14.60 8.24
CA PRO A 235 2.63 15.99 8.57
C PRO A 235 1.43 16.93 8.47
N SER A 236 0.63 16.79 7.41
CA SER A 236 -0.57 17.61 7.20
C SER A 236 -1.64 17.32 8.25
N ILE A 237 -1.84 16.03 8.57
CA ILE A 237 -2.78 15.60 9.61
C ILE A 237 -2.38 16.23 10.96
N PHE A 238 -1.13 16.07 11.37
CA PHE A 238 -0.63 16.55 12.66
C PHE A 238 -0.71 18.06 12.78
N PHE A 239 -0.30 18.79 11.74
CA PHE A 239 -0.40 20.25 11.71
C PHE A 239 -1.85 20.73 11.90
N LYS A 240 -2.80 20.13 11.17
CA LYS A 240 -4.23 20.46 11.30
C LYS A 240 -4.76 20.15 12.69
N THR A 241 -4.35 19.04 13.29
CA THR A 241 -4.76 18.67 14.65
C THR A 241 -4.23 19.67 15.67
N ILE A 242 -2.94 20.04 15.59
CA ILE A 242 -2.34 21.08 16.47
C ILE A 242 -3.08 22.41 16.31
N LEU A 243 -3.34 22.84 15.07
CA LEU A 243 -4.08 24.08 14.80
C LEU A 243 -5.50 24.04 15.39
N ARG A 244 -6.19 22.90 15.33
CA ARG A 244 -7.50 22.70 15.97
C ARG A 244 -7.41 22.86 17.48
N GLY A 245 -6.41 22.24 18.11
CA GLY A 245 -6.15 22.38 19.55
C GLY A 245 -5.91 23.83 19.97
N LEU A 246 -5.08 24.57 19.21
CA LEU A 246 -4.83 26.00 19.42
C LEU A 246 -6.07 26.87 19.20
N THR A 247 -6.94 26.51 18.24
CA THR A 247 -8.20 27.23 18.00
C THR A 247 -9.15 27.09 19.20
N LYS A 248 -9.24 25.88 19.78
CA LYS A 248 -10.03 25.63 21.00
C LYS A 248 -9.50 26.44 22.20
N TYR A 249 -8.17 26.58 22.30
CA TYR A 249 -7.55 27.48 23.29
C TYR A 249 -8.00 28.95 23.11
N LEU A 250 -7.90 29.50 21.89
CA LEU A 250 -8.29 30.90 21.64
C LEU A 250 -9.77 31.16 21.97
N ALA A 251 -10.65 30.20 21.67
CA ALA A 251 -12.06 30.28 22.03
C ALA A 251 -12.26 30.25 23.57
N SER A 252 -11.50 29.40 24.28
CA SER A 252 -11.59 29.30 25.75
C SER A 252 -11.17 30.59 26.47
N ARG A 253 -10.26 31.38 25.89
CA ARG A 253 -9.84 32.68 26.44
C ARG A 253 -10.93 33.75 26.33
N GLY A 254 -11.87 33.60 25.38
CA GLY A 254 -13.01 34.51 25.19
C GLY A 254 -14.25 34.17 26.04
N ALA A 255 -14.34 32.94 26.57
CA ALA A 255 -15.42 32.50 27.45
C ALA A 255 -15.06 32.82 28.91
N GLY A 256 -15.65 33.86 29.48
CA GLY A 256 -15.46 34.19 30.89
C GLY A 256 -16.35 33.32 31.78
N GLU A 257 -15.78 32.60 32.76
CA GLU A 257 -16.39 32.35 34.09
C GLU A 257 -15.53 31.55 35.10
N ALA A 258 -16.08 31.46 36.33
CA ALA A 258 -15.56 31.25 37.68
C ALA A 258 -14.63 30.05 37.97
N GLY A 259 -13.51 30.36 38.65
CA GLY A 259 -12.63 29.37 39.28
C GLY A 259 -11.17 29.83 39.32
N GLY A 260 -10.44 29.51 40.40
CA GLY A 260 -8.99 29.76 40.48
C GLY A 260 -8.21 29.02 39.39
N ASP A 261 -6.95 29.40 39.16
CA ASP A 261 -6.15 28.92 38.02
C ASP A 261 -6.04 27.38 37.92
N TRP A 262 -6.03 26.68 39.06
CA TRP A 262 -5.98 25.21 39.08
C TRP A 262 -7.30 24.55 38.62
N ALA A 263 -8.45 25.18 38.88
CA ALA A 263 -9.76 24.67 38.47
C ALA A 263 -9.97 24.85 36.96
N LYS A 264 -9.46 25.96 36.39
CA LYS A 264 -9.39 26.18 34.94
C LYS A 264 -8.50 25.13 34.26
N LEU A 265 -7.34 24.85 34.86
CA LEU A 265 -6.40 23.85 34.35
C LEU A 265 -7.02 22.44 34.33
N ALA A 266 -7.68 22.03 35.42
CA ALA A 266 -8.36 20.74 35.50
C ALA A 266 -9.53 20.64 34.50
N ALA A 267 -10.38 21.67 34.40
CA ALA A 267 -11.50 21.68 33.46
C ALA A 267 -11.04 21.61 31.99
N ASN A 268 -9.92 22.25 31.63
CA ASN A 268 -9.35 22.19 30.29
C ASN A 268 -8.82 20.78 29.94
N ILE A 269 -8.13 20.13 30.88
CA ILE A 269 -7.63 18.76 30.70
C ILE A 269 -8.80 17.76 30.57
N PHE A 270 -9.80 17.86 31.45
CA PHE A 270 -11.00 17.00 31.40
C PHE A 270 -11.87 17.29 30.16
N GLY A 271 -12.00 18.55 29.74
CA GLY A 271 -12.72 18.95 28.52
C GLY A 271 -11.99 18.63 27.22
N ALA A 272 -10.71 18.26 27.28
CA ALA A 272 -9.95 17.79 26.13
C ALA A 272 -10.05 16.27 25.92
N VAL A 273 -10.69 15.53 26.82
CA VAL A 273 -11.00 14.09 26.66
C VAL A 273 -11.99 13.83 25.51
N THR A 274 -12.63 14.85 24.95
CA THR A 274 -13.58 14.71 23.85
C THR A 274 -12.95 14.63 22.46
N GLU A 275 -11.64 14.84 22.30
CA GLU A 275 -10.99 14.75 20.98
C GLU A 275 -10.52 13.31 20.73
N SER A 276 -11.12 12.66 19.75
CA SER A 276 -10.69 11.34 19.24
C SER A 276 -10.20 11.49 17.81
N ALA A 277 -9.09 10.84 17.49
CA ALA A 277 -8.58 10.82 16.12
C ALA A 277 -9.50 10.00 15.20
N ASP A 278 -9.51 10.31 13.90
CA ASP A 278 -10.17 9.43 12.92
C ASP A 278 -9.31 8.18 12.69
N THR A 279 -9.67 7.10 13.36
CA THR A 279 -9.01 5.79 13.28
C THR A 279 -9.72 4.83 12.33
N ARG A 280 -10.73 5.29 11.58
CA ARG A 280 -11.47 4.43 10.66
C ARG A 280 -10.53 3.95 9.55
N SER A 281 -10.39 2.62 9.45
CA SER A 281 -9.68 1.94 8.37
C SER A 281 -10.40 0.65 7.99
N TRP A 282 -10.19 0.17 6.75
CA TRP A 282 -10.66 -1.15 6.34
C TRP A 282 -9.72 -2.23 6.88
N LEU A 283 -9.98 -2.65 8.12
CA LEU A 283 -9.19 -3.65 8.85
C LEU A 283 -9.25 -5.06 8.23
N THR A 284 -10.20 -5.31 7.33
CA THR A 284 -10.37 -6.61 6.66
C THR A 284 -9.62 -6.70 5.33
N LEU A 285 -8.89 -5.68 4.89
CA LEU A 285 -8.04 -5.81 3.70
C LEU A 285 -6.86 -6.75 3.99
N PRO A 286 -6.40 -7.54 3.01
CA PRO A 286 -5.22 -8.37 3.18
C PRO A 286 -3.97 -7.50 3.27
N GLU A 287 -2.90 -8.04 3.86
CA GLU A 287 -1.60 -7.39 3.89
C GLU A 287 -1.04 -7.24 2.47
N HIS A 288 -1.14 -8.33 1.70
CA HIS A 288 -0.60 -8.43 0.36
C HIS A 288 -1.36 -9.49 -0.46
N VAL A 289 -1.27 -9.40 -1.78
CA VAL A 289 -1.86 -10.37 -2.72
C VAL A 289 -0.75 -11.00 -3.53
N ASN A 290 -0.80 -12.31 -3.65
CA ASN A 290 0.08 -13.09 -4.50
C ASN A 290 -0.68 -13.60 -5.73
N LEU A 291 0.00 -13.63 -6.88
CA LEU A 291 -0.52 -14.14 -8.14
C LEU A 291 0.32 -15.35 -8.57
N ALA A 292 -0.34 -16.39 -9.03
CA ALA A 292 0.27 -17.43 -9.86
C ALA A 292 -0.59 -17.76 -11.06
N ARG A 293 0.06 -18.31 -12.08
CA ARG A 293 -0.59 -18.83 -13.27
C ARG A 293 -0.09 -20.24 -13.56
N LEU A 294 -1.03 -21.14 -13.82
CA LEU A 294 -0.77 -22.51 -14.21
C LEU A 294 -1.40 -22.77 -15.57
N SER A 295 -0.59 -23.19 -16.55
CA SER A 295 -1.13 -23.76 -17.79
C SER A 295 -1.33 -25.26 -17.57
N LEU A 296 -2.58 -25.71 -17.62
CA LEU A 296 -2.96 -27.09 -17.33
C LEU A 296 -3.77 -27.68 -18.50
N PRO A 297 -3.64 -28.99 -18.77
CA PRO A 297 -4.57 -29.67 -19.65
C PRO A 297 -6.02 -29.52 -19.17
N PRO A 298 -7.02 -29.66 -20.06
CA PRO A 298 -8.42 -29.62 -19.65
C PRO A 298 -8.75 -30.74 -18.66
N GLY A 299 -9.47 -30.40 -17.60
CA GLY A 299 -9.76 -31.34 -16.52
C GLY A 299 -10.25 -30.64 -15.25
N VAL A 300 -10.45 -31.42 -14.19
CA VAL A 300 -10.79 -30.90 -12.86
C VAL A 300 -9.66 -31.24 -11.92
N TYR A 301 -9.15 -30.23 -11.21
CA TYR A 301 -7.96 -30.34 -10.37
C TYR A 301 -8.23 -29.91 -8.94
N ASP A 302 -7.63 -30.64 -7.99
CA ASP A 302 -7.49 -30.19 -6.61
C ASP A 302 -6.10 -29.58 -6.46
N LEU A 303 -6.04 -28.27 -6.27
CA LEU A 303 -4.77 -27.55 -6.16
C LEU A 303 -4.32 -27.55 -4.70
N GLN A 304 -3.13 -28.11 -4.45
CA GLN A 304 -2.46 -28.02 -3.15
C GLN A 304 -1.70 -26.71 -3.07
N VAL A 305 -1.95 -25.94 -2.01
CA VAL A 305 -1.37 -24.61 -1.78
C VAL A 305 -0.58 -24.65 -0.48
N GLU A 306 0.74 -24.62 -0.58
CA GLU A 306 1.64 -24.52 0.56
C GLU A 306 1.89 -23.05 0.92
N LEU A 307 1.60 -22.68 2.16
CA LEU A 307 1.86 -21.37 2.73
C LEU A 307 3.29 -21.35 3.26
N LEU A 308 4.11 -20.39 2.79
CA LEU A 308 5.52 -20.31 3.12
C LEU A 308 5.81 -19.24 4.17
N GLY A 309 6.66 -19.56 5.13
CA GLY A 309 7.21 -18.61 6.10
C GLY A 309 8.43 -17.84 5.58
N HIS A 310 8.97 -16.94 6.42
CA HIS A 310 10.18 -16.17 6.09
C HIS A 310 11.42 -17.01 5.76
N ASP A 311 11.52 -18.21 6.33
CA ASP A 311 12.59 -19.18 6.12
C ASP A 311 12.30 -20.15 4.95
N GLY A 312 11.19 -19.95 4.23
CA GLY A 312 10.74 -20.84 3.16
C GLY A 312 10.15 -22.16 3.67
N ARG A 313 9.96 -22.32 4.99
CA ARG A 313 9.29 -23.48 5.57
C ARG A 313 7.80 -23.45 5.25
N VAL A 314 7.23 -24.62 4.97
CA VAL A 314 5.79 -24.78 4.86
C VAL A 314 5.16 -24.62 6.24
N LEU A 315 4.32 -23.60 6.41
CA LEU A 315 3.58 -23.34 7.64
C LEU A 315 2.28 -24.14 7.69
N GLN A 316 1.60 -24.22 6.54
CA GLN A 316 0.32 -24.89 6.38
C GLN A 316 0.13 -25.25 4.90
N THR A 317 -0.68 -26.28 4.65
CA THR A 317 -1.14 -26.64 3.30
C THR A 317 -2.66 -26.53 3.26
N GLU A 318 -3.17 -25.85 2.24
CA GLU A 318 -4.60 -25.79 1.91
C GLU A 318 -4.88 -26.49 0.58
N THR A 319 -6.13 -26.90 0.39
CA THR A 319 -6.60 -27.46 -0.88
C THR A 319 -7.69 -26.55 -1.47
N ILE A 320 -7.49 -26.13 -2.71
CA ILE A 320 -8.54 -25.53 -3.54
C ILE A 320 -9.10 -26.66 -4.40
N ALA A 321 -10.25 -27.19 -4.00
CA ALA A 321 -10.86 -28.34 -4.64
C ALA A 321 -11.61 -27.97 -5.93
N ALA A 322 -11.70 -28.95 -6.84
CA ALA A 322 -12.57 -28.92 -8.01
C ALA A 322 -12.40 -27.71 -8.94
N VAL A 323 -11.15 -27.31 -9.20
CA VAL A 323 -10.83 -26.27 -10.20
C VAL A 323 -11.00 -26.84 -11.60
N GLU A 324 -12.05 -26.41 -12.30
CA GLU A 324 -12.33 -26.79 -13.69
C GLU A 324 -11.44 -25.99 -14.65
N VAL A 325 -10.72 -26.69 -15.53
CA VAL A 325 -9.86 -26.11 -16.57
C VAL A 325 -10.43 -26.45 -17.93
N LYS A 326 -10.67 -25.42 -18.75
CA LYS A 326 -11.20 -25.54 -20.11
C LYS A 326 -10.13 -25.19 -21.14
N PRO A 327 -10.13 -25.87 -22.31
CA PRO A 327 -9.13 -25.63 -23.34
C PRO A 327 -9.25 -24.22 -23.90
N GLY A 328 -8.14 -23.47 -23.95
CA GLY A 328 -8.08 -22.12 -24.50
C GLY A 328 -8.83 -21.06 -23.70
N ASP A 329 -9.17 -21.36 -22.45
CA ASP A 329 -9.94 -20.48 -21.56
C ASP A 329 -9.16 -20.19 -20.27
N TRP A 330 -9.61 -19.15 -19.58
CA TRP A 330 -9.09 -18.76 -18.27
C TRP A 330 -9.98 -19.31 -17.16
N THR A 331 -9.36 -19.64 -16.04
CA THR A 331 -10.09 -19.96 -14.81
C THR A 331 -9.52 -19.12 -13.69
N PHE A 332 -10.32 -18.19 -13.19
CA PHE A 332 -9.91 -17.31 -12.09
C PHE A 332 -10.33 -17.91 -10.75
N VAL A 333 -9.37 -18.04 -9.84
CA VAL A 333 -9.59 -18.49 -8.47
C VAL A 333 -9.01 -17.47 -7.51
N SER A 334 -9.77 -17.08 -6.50
CA SER A 334 -9.28 -16.28 -5.39
C SER A 334 -9.49 -17.01 -4.07
N ARG A 335 -8.47 -16.97 -3.21
CA ARG A 335 -8.51 -17.55 -1.87
C ARG A 335 -7.83 -16.62 -0.88
N ARG A 336 -8.51 -16.40 0.24
CA ARG A 336 -7.92 -15.72 1.39
C ARG A 336 -7.46 -16.73 2.43
N VAL A 337 -6.23 -16.54 2.89
CA VAL A 337 -5.62 -17.31 3.99
C VAL A 337 -5.40 -16.39 5.19
N PHE A 338 -5.49 -16.95 6.40
CA PHE A 338 -5.44 -16.22 7.67
C PHE A 338 -4.19 -16.54 8.47
#